data_AF-A0A553PSZ6-F1
#
_entry.id   AF-A0A553PSZ6-F1
#
_cell.length_a   1.000
_cell.length_b   1.000
_cell.length_c   1.000
_cell.angle_alpha   90.00
_cell.angle_beta   90.00
_cell.angle_gamma   90.00
#
_symmetry.space_group_name_H-M   'P 1'
#
loop_
_entity.id
_entity.type
_entity.pdbx_description
1 polymer ?
#
loop_
_entity_poly.entity_id
_entity_poly.type
_entity_poly.pdbx_seq_one_letter_code
_entity_poly.pdbx_strand_id
1 'polypeptide(L)'
;KPAESKCKGCKEVNYCTRNCQKTHWKRHKNECKLLPYKVEKSAELGRFLVATRDIKKGDAIFKEAPLVLGPVAQTLPVCLACYELVDGTY
;
A
#
# COMPACT_ATOMS: atom_id res chain seq x y z
N LYS A 1 13.39 -9.97 14.28
CA LYS A 1 12.33 -10.43 15.21
C LYS A 1 11.00 -10.42 14.47
N PRO A 2 10.14 -11.44 14.60
CA PRO A 2 8.82 -11.48 13.95
C PRO A 2 7.94 -10.34 14.46
N ALA A 3 6.91 -9.98 13.69
CA ALA A 3 5.92 -8.99 14.10
C ALA A 3 4.86 -9.63 14.99
N GLU A 4 4.69 -9.11 16.21
CA GLU A 4 3.70 -9.61 17.19
C GLU A 4 2.39 -8.83 17.12
N SER A 5 2.42 -7.61 16.59
CA SER A 5 1.26 -6.72 16.59
C SER A 5 1.25 -5.79 15.37
N LYS A 6 0.07 -5.26 15.07
CA LYS A 6 -0.14 -4.22 14.05
C LYS A 6 -0.77 -2.98 14.66
N CYS A 7 -0.61 -1.84 14.01
CA CYS A 7 -1.30 -0.62 14.41
C CYS A 7 -2.82 -0.88 14.47
N LYS A 8 -3.44 -0.65 15.63
CA LYS A 8 -4.89 -0.89 15.79
C LYS A 8 -5.77 0.11 15.03
N GLY A 9 -5.23 1.29 14.70
CA GLY A 9 -5.95 2.32 13.94
C GLY A 9 -6.01 1.98 12.45
N CYS A 10 -4.88 2.08 11.76
CA CYS A 10 -4.81 1.89 10.31
C CYS A 10 -4.63 0.43 9.87
N LYS A 11 -4.05 -0.44 10.72
CA LYS A 11 -3.66 -1.84 10.40
C LYS A 11 -2.59 -1.99 9.31
N GLU A 12 -2.01 -0.90 8.80
CA GLU A 12 -1.00 -0.90 7.74
C GLU A 12 0.44 -1.20 8.23
N VAL A 13 0.79 -0.80 9.46
CA VAL A 13 2.14 -0.96 10.00
C VAL A 13 2.21 -2.07 11.05
N ASN A 14 3.22 -2.93 10.93
CA ASN A 14 3.51 -4.03 11.85
C ASN A 14 4.65 -3.69 12.81
N TYR A 15 4.59 -4.19 14.04
CA TYR A 15 5.57 -3.96 15.09
C TYR A 15 5.97 -5.26 15.77
N CYS A 16 7.27 -5.44 15.98
CA CYS A 16 7.80 -6.57 16.74
C CYS A 16 7.51 -6.46 18.24
N THR A 17 7.38 -5.23 18.81
CA THR A 17 7.04 -5.01 20.21
C THR A 17 6.24 -3.73 20.41
N ARG A 18 5.56 -3.62 21.56
CA ARG A 18 4.87 -2.37 21.98
C ARG A 18 5.84 -1.19 22.11
N ASN A 19 7.11 -1.42 22.42
CA ASN A 19 8.11 -0.36 22.51
C ASN A 19 8.39 0.25 21.12
N CYS A 20 8.59 -0.59 20.11
CA CYS A 20 8.76 -0.14 18.73
C CYS A 20 7.55 0.67 18.23
N GLN A 21 6.34 0.26 18.58
CA GLN A 21 5.13 1.05 18.29
C GLN A 21 5.17 2.42 18.97
N LYS A 22 5.47 2.50 20.28
CA LYS A 22 5.53 3.77 21.01
C LYS A 22 6.58 4.72 20.44
N THR A 23 7.76 4.21 20.12
CA THR A 23 8.84 5.01 19.53
C THR A 23 8.45 5.51 18.14
N HIS A 24 7.84 4.66 17.30
CA HIS A 24 7.39 5.05 15.96
C HIS A 24 6.15 5.99 15.99
N TRP A 25 5.33 5.93 17.05
CA TRP A 25 4.06 6.67 17.14
C TRP A 25 4.20 8.18 16.94
N LYS A 26 5.30 8.77 17.38
CA LYS A 26 5.58 10.22 17.20
C LYS A 26 5.53 10.63 15.73
N ARG A 27 5.99 9.76 14.82
CA ARG A 27 5.96 9.97 13.37
C ARG A 27 4.68 9.43 12.74
N HIS A 28 4.25 8.25 13.17
CA HIS A 28 3.13 7.54 12.57
C HIS A 28 1.76 8.15 12.87
N LYS A 29 1.58 8.87 13.99
CA LYS A 29 0.26 9.36 14.43
C LYS A 29 -0.49 10.14 13.36
N ASN A 30 0.19 10.99 12.61
CA ASN A 30 -0.43 11.81 11.58
C ASN A 30 -0.76 10.95 10.35
N GLU A 31 0.18 10.16 9.86
CA GLU A 31 -0.04 9.20 8.76
C GLU A 31 -1.21 8.27 9.06
N CYS A 32 -1.25 7.69 10.26
CA CYS A 32 -2.30 6.78 10.71
C CYS A 32 -3.70 7.40 10.69
N LYS A 33 -3.81 8.71 10.97
CA LYS A 33 -5.09 9.43 11.01
C LYS A 33 -5.50 9.97 9.65
N LEU A 34 -4.53 10.29 8.79
CA LEU A 34 -4.77 10.91 7.49
C LEU A 34 -5.08 9.89 6.39
N LEU A 35 -4.83 8.60 6.63
CA LEU A 35 -5.24 7.54 5.71
C LEU A 35 -6.75 7.64 5.43
N PRO A 36 -7.16 7.80 4.16
CA PRO A 36 -8.57 8.01 3.80
C PRO A 36 -9.37 6.70 3.84
N TYR A 37 -8.74 5.58 4.18
CA TYR A 37 -9.37 4.27 4.28
C TYR A 37 -8.86 3.48 5.50
N LYS A 38 -9.62 2.44 5.86
CA LYS A 38 -9.24 1.39 6.80
C LYS A 38 -9.62 0.02 6.25
N VAL A 39 -8.85 -1.01 6.58
CA VAL A 39 -9.16 -2.41 6.23
C VAL A 39 -10.09 -3.02 7.28
N GLU A 40 -11.25 -3.51 6.86
CA GLU A 40 -12.20 -4.27 7.69
C GLU A 40 -12.48 -5.66 7.11
N LYS A 41 -13.23 -6.46 7.86
CA LYS A 41 -13.60 -7.83 7.49
C LYS A 41 -15.10 -8.07 7.67
N SER A 42 -15.70 -8.77 6.73
CA SER A 42 -17.09 -9.23 6.75
C SER A 42 -17.12 -10.72 6.39
N ALA A 43 -18.10 -11.44 6.90
CA ALA A 43 -18.32 -12.84 6.52
C ALA A 43 -18.71 -12.98 5.04
N GLU A 44 -19.40 -11.99 4.49
CA GLU A 44 -19.94 -12.02 3.11
C GLU A 44 -18.89 -11.57 2.08
N LEU A 45 -18.15 -10.50 2.37
CA LEU A 45 -17.23 -9.86 1.42
C LEU A 45 -15.75 -10.21 1.67
N GLY A 46 -15.43 -10.87 2.78
CA GLY A 46 -14.04 -11.08 3.19
C GLY A 46 -13.37 -9.77 3.64
N ARG A 47 -12.17 -9.47 3.13
CA ARG A 47 -11.42 -8.24 3.45
C ARG A 47 -11.84 -7.10 2.50
N PHE A 48 -12.19 -5.94 3.05
CA PHE A 48 -12.61 -4.78 2.27
C PHE A 48 -12.09 -3.47 2.87
N LEU A 49 -12.10 -2.40 2.05
CA LEU A 49 -11.73 -1.06 2.46
C LEU A 49 -12.96 -0.24 2.82
N VAL A 50 -12.86 0.55 3.89
CA VAL A 50 -13.91 1.48 4.33
C VAL A 50 -13.31 2.87 4.41
N ALA A 51 -14.02 3.86 3.86
CA ALA A 51 -13.60 5.27 3.96
C ALA A 51 -13.60 5.75 5.42
N THR A 52 -12.58 6.52 5.80
CA THR A 52 -12.45 7.13 7.14
C THR A 52 -12.86 8.61 7.17
N ARG A 53 -13.10 9.19 5.99
CA ARG A 53 -13.55 10.56 5.74
C ARG A 53 -14.34 10.60 4.44
N ASP A 54 -14.98 11.73 4.17
CA ASP A 54 -15.59 11.99 2.86
C ASP A 54 -14.51 12.06 1.77
N ILE A 55 -14.75 11.38 0.65
CA ILE A 55 -13.84 11.30 -0.49
C ILE A 55 -14.43 12.15 -1.62
N LYS A 56 -13.70 13.18 -2.04
CA LYS A 56 -14.14 14.06 -3.13
C LYS A 56 -13.66 13.52 -4.48
N LYS A 57 -14.32 13.96 -5.56
CA LYS A 57 -13.88 13.64 -6.92
C LYS A 57 -12.43 14.09 -7.12
N GLY A 58 -11.57 13.16 -7.55
CA GLY A 58 -10.14 13.39 -7.78
C GLY A 58 -9.23 13.06 -6.59
N ASP A 59 -9.78 12.71 -5.42
CA ASP A 59 -8.95 12.30 -4.28
C ASP A 59 -8.27 10.95 -4.54
N ALA A 60 -6.97 10.87 -4.27
CA ALA A 60 -6.25 9.60 -4.21
C ALA A 60 -6.59 8.85 -2.92
N ILE A 61 -7.21 7.67 -3.05
CA ILE A 61 -7.60 6.82 -1.92
C ILE A 61 -6.41 5.97 -1.46
N PHE A 62 -5.75 5.29 -2.39
CA PHE A 62 -4.67 4.35 -2.12
C PHE A 62 -3.61 4.44 -3.21
N LYS A 63 -2.34 4.28 -2.83
CA LYS A 63 -1.21 4.21 -3.75
C LYS A 63 -0.21 3.20 -3.22
N GLU A 64 0.19 2.26 -4.07
CA GLU A 64 1.17 1.22 -3.75
C GLU A 64 2.08 0.99 -4.96
N ALA A 65 3.33 0.64 -4.70
CA ALA A 65 4.24 0.19 -5.74
C ALA A 65 3.89 -1.26 -6.13
N PRO A 66 3.94 -1.62 -7.42
CA PRO A 66 3.68 -3.00 -7.84
C PRO A 66 4.68 -3.96 -7.20
N LEU A 67 4.22 -5.17 -6.87
CA LEU A 67 5.07 -6.21 -6.28
C LEU A 67 6.09 -6.75 -7.30
N VAL A 68 5.64 -6.94 -8.54
CA VAL A 68 6.45 -7.40 -9.67
C VAL A 68 6.06 -6.56 -10.88
N LEU A 69 7.07 -6.12 -11.63
CA LEU A 69 6.91 -5.51 -12.95
C LEU A 69 7.62 -6.41 -13.95
N GLY A 70 7.01 -6.58 -15.12
CA GLY A 70 7.52 -7.44 -16.16
C GLY A 70 6.73 -7.25 -17.46
N PRO A 71 7.36 -7.45 -18.62
CA PRO A 71 6.63 -7.52 -19.87
C PRO A 71 5.64 -8.70 -19.85
N VAL A 72 4.52 -8.55 -20.56
CA VAL A 72 3.62 -9.66 -20.85
C VAL A 72 4.30 -10.67 -21.78
N ALA A 73 3.84 -11.92 -21.79
CA ALA A 73 4.49 -13.02 -22.52
C ALA A 73 4.69 -12.75 -24.03
N GLN A 74 3.82 -11.94 -24.63
CA GLN A 74 3.98 -11.46 -26.00
C GLN A 74 3.87 -9.93 -26.01
N THR A 75 5.01 -9.26 -26.14
CA THR A 75 5.10 -7.81 -26.31
C THR A 75 6.10 -7.50 -27.41
N LEU A 76 5.96 -6.34 -28.06
CA LEU A 76 7.06 -5.74 -28.80
C LEU A 76 8.27 -5.54 -27.84
N PRO A 77 9.51 -5.50 -28.35
CA PRO A 77 10.68 -5.25 -27.53
C PRO A 77 10.50 -3.98 -26.67
N VAL A 78 10.72 -4.13 -25.37
CA VAL A 78 10.67 -3.03 -24.38
C VAL A 78 11.95 -2.99 -23.56
N CYS A 79 12.29 -1.81 -23.06
CA CYS A 79 13.35 -1.65 -22.06
C CYS A 79 12.91 -2.28 -20.73
N LEU A 80 13.71 -3.18 -20.17
CA LEU A 80 13.38 -3.87 -18.91
C LEU A 80 13.48 -2.97 -17.66
N ALA A 81 13.95 -1.72 -17.80
CA ALA A 81 14.00 -0.74 -16.72
C ALA A 81 12.78 0.19 -16.70
N CYS A 82 12.37 0.72 -17.86
CA CYS A 82 11.26 1.70 -17.96
C CYS A 82 10.00 1.18 -18.63
N TYR A 83 10.02 -0.02 -19.23
CA TYR A 83 8.91 -0.64 -19.96
C TYR A 83 8.42 0.14 -21.19
N GLU A 84 9.21 1.11 -21.67
CA GLU A 84 8.95 1.79 -22.93
C GLU A 84 9.42 0.94 -24.12
N LEU A 85 8.75 1.13 -25.26
CA LEU A 85 9.10 0.47 -26.52
C LEU A 85 10.51 0.88 -26.96
N VAL A 86 11.29 -0.09 -27.45
CA VAL A 86 12.58 0.20 -28.10
C VAL A 86 12.44 0.10 -29.61
N ASP A 87 13.16 0.96 -30.33
CA ASP A 87 13.15 1.00 -31.79
C ASP A 87 14.04 -0.08 -32.44
N GLY A 88 14.81 -0.81 -31.63
CA GLY A 88 15.68 -1.89 -32.07
C GLY A 88 16.94 -1.41 -32.79
N THR A 89 17.31 -0.14 -32.68
CA THR A 89 18.58 0.37 -33.17
C THR A 89 19.67 0.17 -32.09
N TYR A 90 20.80 -0.43 -32.45
CA TYR A 90 21.93 -0.71 -31.56
C TYR A 90 23.22 -0.15 -32.16
#